data_AF-A0A062HSW0-F1
#
_entry.id   AF-A0A062HSW0-F1
#
_cell.length_a   1.000
_cell.length_b   1.000
_cell.length_c   1.000
_cell.angle_alpha   90.00
_cell.angle_beta   90.00
_cell.angle_gamma   90.00
#
_symmetry.space_group_name_H-M   'P 1'
#
loop_
_entity.id
_entity.type
_entity.pdbx_description
1 polymer ?
#
loop_
_entity_poly.entity_id
_entity_poly.type
_entity_poly.pdbx_seq_one_letter_code
_entity_poly.pdbx_strand_id
1 'polypeptide(L)'
;MQSLIKLCGLNWTAPDYSTLCRRQKHIDIVISYQKSCDGLHLLVDSTGLKFLGEGEWKRKKHGAEYRRQWRKLHIAIDAKTLQIRAVQLTTNNVSDSQVIEDLLAQIPLDEPIDSVYTDGAYDT
;
A
#
# COMPACT_ATOMS: atom_id res chain seq x y z
N MET A 1 17.83 11.19 -17.19
CA MET A 1 16.66 10.76 -17.99
C MET A 1 16.66 11.37 -19.40
N GLN A 2 16.67 12.70 -19.58
CA GLN A 2 16.61 13.30 -20.92
C GLN A 2 17.71 12.78 -21.88
N SER A 3 18.94 12.61 -21.39
CA SER A 3 20.04 12.06 -22.20
C SER A 3 19.82 10.61 -22.62
N LEU A 4 19.14 9.78 -21.80
CA LEU A 4 18.82 8.39 -22.15
C LEU A 4 17.72 8.34 -23.22
N ILE A 5 16.68 9.16 -23.09
CA ILE A 5 15.59 9.25 -24.09
C ILE A 5 16.17 9.65 -25.45
N LYS A 6 17.08 10.64 -25.46
CA LYS A 6 17.78 11.07 -26.68
C LYS A 6 18.66 9.95 -27.27
N LEU A 7 19.35 9.19 -26.43
CA LEU A 7 20.21 8.07 -26.86
C LEU A 7 19.40 6.92 -27.45
N CYS A 8 18.16 6.70 -26.99
CA CYS A 8 17.21 5.75 -27.55
C CYS A 8 16.51 6.24 -28.83
N GLY A 9 16.83 7.45 -29.33
CA GLY A 9 16.20 8.02 -30.53
C GLY A 9 14.72 8.39 -30.37
N LEU A 10 14.24 8.54 -29.13
CA LEU A 10 12.85 8.84 -28.84
C LEU A 10 12.62 10.36 -28.76
N ASN A 11 11.55 10.85 -29.40
CA ASN A 11 11.13 12.26 -29.34
C ASN A 11 10.19 12.52 -28.15
N TRP A 12 10.60 12.12 -26.94
CA TRP A 12 9.83 12.32 -25.72
C TRP A 12 10.48 13.32 -24.78
N THR A 13 9.66 14.07 -24.05
CA THR A 13 10.13 14.93 -22.95
C THR A 13 10.24 14.08 -21.68
N ALA A 14 11.38 14.15 -21.00
CA ALA A 14 11.51 13.51 -19.69
C ALA A 14 10.54 14.17 -18.70
N PRO A 15 9.71 13.40 -17.97
CA PRO A 15 8.84 13.97 -16.96
C PRO A 15 9.69 14.52 -15.81
N ASP A 16 9.34 15.72 -15.35
CA ASP A 16 9.91 16.32 -14.15
C ASP A 16 9.08 15.93 -12.90
N TYR A 17 9.57 16.34 -11.73
CA TYR A 17 8.88 16.10 -10.45
C TYR A 17 7.42 16.57 -10.47
N SER A 18 7.19 17.78 -10.98
CA SER A 18 5.86 18.39 -11.04
C SER A 18 4.90 17.61 -11.94
N THR A 19 5.40 17.08 -13.06
CA THR A 19 4.65 16.22 -13.99
C THR A 19 4.24 14.92 -13.33
N LEU A 20 5.18 14.25 -12.64
CA LEU A 20 4.89 13.02 -11.90
C LEU A 20 3.90 13.26 -10.75
N CYS A 21 4.09 14.32 -9.96
CA CYS A 21 3.20 14.65 -8.84
C CYS A 21 1.76 14.95 -9.28
N ARG A 22 1.57 15.69 -10.38
CA ARG A 22 0.22 15.92 -10.93
C ARG A 22 -0.42 14.63 -11.43
N ARG A 23 0.34 13.76 -12.11
CA ARG A 23 -0.16 12.48 -12.60
C ARG A 23 -0.58 11.55 -11.45
N GLN A 24 0.18 11.52 -10.36
CA GLN A 24 -0.14 10.69 -9.19
C GLN A 24 -1.52 11.00 -8.57
N LYS A 25 -2.06 12.20 -8.75
CA LYS A 25 -3.40 12.56 -8.24
C LYS A 25 -4.56 11.88 -8.98
N HIS A 26 -4.31 11.44 -10.21
CA HIS A 26 -5.34 10.92 -11.11
C HIS A 26 -4.98 9.53 -11.65
N ILE A 27 -3.94 8.90 -11.11
CA ILE A 27 -3.56 7.56 -11.51
C ILE A 27 -4.44 6.56 -10.78
N ASP A 28 -5.21 5.80 -11.54
CA ASP A 28 -5.91 4.65 -10.99
C ASP A 28 -4.88 3.57 -10.68
N ILE A 29 -4.75 3.23 -9.40
CA ILE A 29 -3.85 2.17 -8.95
C ILE A 29 -4.67 0.89 -8.93
N VAL A 30 -4.37 -0.01 -9.87
CA VAL A 30 -4.96 -1.36 -9.90
C VAL A 30 -3.89 -2.34 -9.46
N ILE A 31 -4.18 -3.07 -8.37
CA ILE A 31 -3.31 -4.14 -7.89
C ILE A 31 -3.61 -5.37 -8.75
N SER A 32 -2.69 -5.68 -9.66
CA SER A 32 -2.81 -6.85 -10.53
C SER A 32 -2.36 -8.10 -9.79
N TYR A 33 -3.14 -9.17 -9.91
CA TYR A 33 -2.83 -10.50 -9.40
C TYR A 33 -3.27 -11.55 -10.42
N GLN A 34 -2.77 -12.77 -10.27
CA GLN A 34 -3.25 -13.92 -11.02
C GLN A 34 -4.25 -14.67 -10.15
N LYS A 35 -5.40 -15.00 -10.72
CA LYS A 35 -6.42 -15.77 -10.02
C LYS A 35 -5.81 -17.09 -9.53
N SER A 36 -6.04 -17.43 -8.26
CA SER A 36 -5.63 -18.73 -7.75
C SER A 36 -6.60 -19.81 -8.25
N CYS A 37 -6.05 -20.96 -8.67
CA CYS A 37 -6.84 -22.14 -8.99
C CYS A 37 -7.25 -22.93 -7.73
N ASP A 38 -6.50 -22.75 -6.64
CA ASP A 38 -6.71 -23.38 -5.34
C ASP A 38 -7.20 -22.35 -4.32
N GLY A 39 -7.69 -22.80 -3.17
CA GLY A 39 -8.07 -21.90 -2.08
C GLY A 39 -6.90 -21.05 -1.54
N LEU A 40 -7.25 -19.84 -1.11
CA LEU A 40 -6.32 -18.82 -0.66
C LEU A 40 -5.95 -19.00 0.80
N HIS A 41 -4.65 -18.85 1.09
CA HIS A 41 -4.13 -18.77 2.43
C HIS A 41 -3.58 -17.36 2.64
N LEU A 42 -4.36 -16.49 3.27
CA LEU A 42 -4.03 -15.08 3.35
C LEU A 42 -3.16 -14.79 4.58
N LEU A 43 -2.04 -14.09 4.38
CA LEU A 43 -1.27 -13.46 5.44
C LEU A 43 -1.67 -11.99 5.50
N VAL A 44 -2.12 -11.53 6.66
CA VAL A 44 -2.59 -10.15 6.86
C VAL A 44 -1.75 -9.48 7.94
N ASP A 45 -1.26 -8.28 7.62
CA ASP A 45 -0.55 -7.43 8.57
C ASP A 45 -0.84 -5.95 8.28
N SER A 46 -0.65 -5.11 9.30
CA SER A 46 -0.75 -3.65 9.16
C SER A 46 0.61 -2.98 9.35
N THR A 47 0.86 -1.90 8.63
CA THR A 47 2.04 -1.06 8.83
C THR A 47 1.70 0.41 8.91
N GLY A 48 2.39 1.11 9.81
CA GLY A 48 2.26 2.55 9.98
C GLY A 48 2.98 3.31 8.88
N LEU A 49 2.23 4.07 8.09
CA LEU A 49 2.74 4.96 7.06
C LEU A 49 2.71 6.42 7.52
N LYS A 50 3.85 7.09 7.47
CA LYS A 50 3.95 8.51 7.80
C LYS A 50 3.78 9.38 6.57
N PHE A 51 2.70 10.16 6.51
CA PHE A 51 2.38 11.02 5.37
C PHE A 51 2.80 12.47 5.57
N LEU A 52 2.76 12.96 6.82
CA LEU A 52 3.18 14.30 7.16
C LEU A 52 4.08 14.30 8.39
N GLY A 53 5.02 15.24 8.39
CA GLY A 53 5.93 15.51 9.50
C GLY A 53 7.38 15.26 9.15
N GLU A 54 8.24 15.93 9.90
CA GLU A 54 9.66 16.07 9.59
C GLU A 54 10.43 14.75 9.71
N GLY A 55 11.42 14.58 8.83
CA GLY A 55 12.35 13.45 8.89
C GLY A 55 12.97 13.30 10.27
N GLU A 56 13.28 12.06 10.65
CA GLU A 56 13.74 11.74 12.00
C GLU A 56 15.01 12.50 12.38
N TRP A 57 15.90 12.71 11.41
CA TRP A 57 17.12 13.49 11.56
C TRP A 57 16.85 14.94 11.97
N LYS A 58 15.97 15.65 11.24
CA LYS A 58 15.65 17.06 11.51
C LYS A 58 15.08 17.20 12.93
N ARG A 59 14.19 16.28 13.31
CA ARG A 59 13.61 16.27 14.65
C ARG A 59 14.67 16.07 15.74
N LYS A 60 15.58 15.11 15.57
CA LYS A 60 16.63 14.84 16.57
C LYS A 60 17.56 16.04 16.76
N LYS A 61 17.80 16.81 15.69
CA LYS A 61 18.69 17.98 15.69
C LYS A 61 18.02 19.27 16.17
N HIS A 62 16.75 19.50 15.81
CA HIS A 62 16.10 20.81 15.92
C HIS A 62 14.77 20.78 16.69
N GLY A 63 14.36 19.62 17.22
CA GLY A 63 13.02 19.46 17.77
C GLY A 63 11.97 19.30 16.66
N ALA A 64 10.72 19.07 17.05
CA ALA A 64 9.62 18.94 16.09
C ALA A 64 8.97 20.31 15.84
N GLU A 65 8.93 20.77 14.60
CA GLU A 65 8.20 21.99 14.24
C GLU A 65 6.75 21.69 13.79
N TYR A 66 6.49 20.48 13.27
CA TYR A 66 5.18 20.08 12.72
C TYR A 66 4.64 18.79 13.33
N ARG A 67 3.30 18.71 13.45
CA ARG A 67 2.58 17.50 13.89
C ARG A 67 2.75 16.36 12.88
N ARG A 68 3.12 15.17 13.36
CA ARG A 68 3.16 13.96 12.52
C ARG A 68 1.74 13.49 12.23
N GLN A 69 1.48 13.12 10.98
CA GLN A 69 0.29 12.36 10.61
C GLN A 69 0.71 11.00 10.05
N TRP A 70 0.15 9.97 10.67
CA TRP A 70 0.29 8.59 10.24
C TRP A 70 -1.04 8.10 9.67
N ARG A 71 -0.98 7.06 8.86
CA ARG A 71 -2.10 6.18 8.50
C ARG A 71 -1.65 4.75 8.70
N LYS A 72 -2.60 3.82 8.79
CA LYS A 72 -2.29 2.39 8.76
C LYS A 72 -2.58 1.85 7.37
N LEU A 73 -1.64 1.10 6.82
CA LEU A 73 -1.80 0.34 5.60
C LEU A 73 -1.94 -1.13 5.97
N HIS A 74 -3.10 -1.71 5.72
CA HIS A 74 -3.39 -3.12 5.89
C HIS A 74 -3.20 -3.81 4.54
N ILE A 75 -2.46 -4.92 4.53
CA ILE A 75 -2.16 -5.67 3.31
C ILE A 75 -2.49 -7.14 3.57
N ALA A 76 -3.27 -7.74 2.68
CA ALA A 76 -3.44 -9.18 2.60
C ALA A 76 -2.64 -9.73 1.41
N ILE A 77 -1.78 -10.70 1.65
CA ILE A 77 -1.04 -11.42 0.58
C ILE A 77 -1.40 -12.90 0.61
N ASP A 78 -1.43 -13.54 -0.56
CA ASP A 78 -1.51 -14.99 -0.62
C ASP A 78 -0.16 -15.62 -0.26
N ALA A 79 -0.15 -16.53 0.71
CA ALA A 79 1.06 -17.17 1.24
C ALA A 79 1.80 -18.00 0.19
N LYS A 80 1.09 -18.53 -0.82
CA LYS A 80 1.69 -19.37 -1.87
C LYS A 80 2.36 -18.52 -2.95
N THR A 81 1.63 -17.54 -3.49
CA THR A 81 2.10 -16.74 -4.64
C THR A 81 2.78 -15.43 -4.25
N LEU A 82 2.66 -15.00 -2.99
CA LEU A 82 3.08 -13.70 -2.48
C LEU A 82 2.42 -12.51 -3.18
N GLN A 83 1.33 -12.75 -3.90
CA GLN A 83 0.59 -11.69 -4.57
C GLN A 83 -0.26 -10.94 -3.56
N ILE A 84 -0.28 -9.62 -3.69
CA ILE A 84 -1.17 -8.76 -2.91
C ILE A 84 -2.60 -9.02 -3.39
N ARG A 85 -3.46 -9.40 -2.46
CA ARG A 85 -4.85 -9.77 -2.71
C ARG A 85 -5.84 -8.70 -2.29
N ALA A 86 -5.53 -7.96 -1.23
CA ALA A 86 -6.33 -6.84 -0.76
C ALA A 86 -5.44 -5.80 -0.08
N VAL A 87 -5.84 -4.54 -0.16
CA VAL A 87 -5.16 -3.43 0.52
C VAL A 87 -6.19 -2.44 1.06
N GLN A 88 -6.00 -1.99 2.29
CA GLN A 88 -6.85 -0.98 2.90
C GLN A 88 -5.99 0.08 3.61
N LEU A 89 -6.26 1.36 3.34
CA LEU A 89 -5.61 2.47 4.03
C LEU A 89 -6.60 3.13 5.00
N THR A 90 -6.26 3.17 6.29
CA THR A 90 -7.13 3.70 7.34
C THR A 90 -6.45 4.81 8.14
N THR A 91 -7.23 5.59 8.89
CA THR A 91 -6.69 6.49 9.92
C THR A 91 -6.18 5.69 11.12
N ASN A 92 -5.24 6.24 11.90
CA ASN A 92 -4.65 5.49 13.03
C ASN A 92 -5.62 5.21 14.19
N ASN A 93 -6.79 5.86 14.22
CA ASN A 93 -7.81 5.62 15.23
C ASN A 93 -8.70 4.41 14.91
N VAL A 94 -8.56 3.83 13.72
CA VAL A 94 -9.24 2.57 13.36
C VAL A 94 -8.40 1.41 13.92
N SER A 95 -9.06 0.52 14.64
CA SER A 95 -8.46 -0.72 15.16
C SER A 95 -8.29 -1.74 14.03
N ASP A 96 -7.27 -2.58 14.12
CA ASP A 96 -6.95 -3.54 13.06
C ASP A 96 -8.07 -4.58 12.91
N SER A 97 -8.64 -5.04 14.03
CA SER A 97 -9.82 -5.91 14.06
C SER A 97 -11.07 -5.33 13.37
N GLN A 98 -11.21 -4.00 13.27
CA GLN A 98 -12.35 -3.38 12.56
C GLN A 98 -12.17 -3.38 11.04
N VAL A 99 -10.95 -3.66 10.55
CA VAL A 99 -10.62 -3.55 9.11
C VAL A 99 -10.70 -4.89 8.40
N ILE A 100 -10.63 -6.01 9.13
CA ILE A 100 -10.50 -7.33 8.53
C ILE A 100 -11.65 -7.68 7.59
N GLU A 101 -12.88 -7.34 7.95
CA GLU A 101 -14.07 -7.61 7.14
C GLU A 101 -14.02 -6.85 5.80
N ASP A 102 -13.84 -5.53 5.86
CA ASP A 102 -13.72 -4.66 4.67
C ASP A 102 -12.53 -5.05 3.78
N LEU A 103 -11.43 -5.50 4.39
CA LEU A 103 -10.25 -5.95 3.66
C LEU A 103 -10.53 -7.24 2.89
N LEU A 104 -11.14 -8.24 3.54
CA LEU A 104 -11.46 -9.52 2.92
C LEU A 104 -12.60 -9.43 1.90
N ALA A 105 -13.50 -8.46 2.04
CA ALA A 105 -14.55 -8.19 1.06
C ALA A 105 -14.03 -7.78 -0.32
N GLN A 106 -12.74 -7.42 -0.44
CA GLN A 106 -12.09 -7.15 -1.73
C GLN A 106 -11.75 -8.42 -2.50
N ILE A 107 -11.72 -9.58 -1.83
CA ILE A 107 -11.44 -10.88 -2.47
C ILE A 107 -12.68 -11.30 -3.29
N PRO A 108 -12.53 -11.68 -4.57
CA PRO A 108 -13.64 -12.16 -5.37
C PRO A 108 -14.32 -13.38 -4.74
N LEU A 109 -15.66 -13.41 -4.78
CA LEU A 109 -16.47 -14.51 -4.21
C LEU A 109 -16.20 -15.88 -4.87
N ASP A 110 -15.63 -15.89 -6.08
CA ASP A 110 -15.25 -17.09 -6.82
C ASP A 110 -13.80 -17.55 -6.55
N GLU A 111 -13.14 -16.98 -5.55
CA GLU A 111 -11.87 -17.43 -4.99
C GLU A 111 -12.04 -17.75 -3.49
N PRO A 112 -12.14 -19.04 -3.12
CA PRO A 112 -12.37 -19.41 -1.73
C PRO A 112 -11.15 -19.05 -0.86
N ILE A 113 -11.43 -18.57 0.36
CA ILE A 113 -10.42 -18.32 1.38
C ILE A 113 -10.41 -19.53 2.32
N ASP A 114 -9.33 -20.31 2.28
CA ASP A 114 -9.18 -21.51 3.10
C ASP A 114 -8.68 -21.18 4.50
N SER A 115 -7.78 -20.20 4.60
CA SER A 115 -7.28 -19.73 5.89
C SER A 115 -6.83 -18.28 5.84
N VAL A 116 -6.88 -17.64 7.00
CA VAL A 116 -6.37 -16.28 7.24
C VAL A 116 -5.44 -16.35 8.45
N TYR A 117 -4.24 -15.81 8.30
CA TYR A 117 -3.24 -15.69 9.35
C TYR A 117 -3.00 -14.22 9.63
N THR A 118 -3.22 -13.83 10.87
CA THR A 118 -3.02 -12.47 11.37
C THR A 118 -2.23 -12.54 12.68
N ASP A 119 -1.71 -11.41 13.15
CA ASP A 119 -1.32 -11.29 14.55
C ASP A 119 -2.57 -11.05 15.44
N GLY A 120 -2.34 -10.97 16.75
CA GLY A 120 -3.42 -10.75 17.72
C GLY A 120 -4.04 -9.35 17.69
N ALA A 121 -3.54 -8.41 16.87
CA ALA A 121 -4.17 -7.10 16.72
C ALA A 121 -5.51 -7.19 15.97
N TYR A 122 -5.72 -8.28 15.23
CA TYR A 122 -6.94 -8.57 14.47
C TYR A 122 -7.94 -9.45 15.23
N ASP A 123 -7.58 -9.93 16.43
CA ASP A 123 -8.51 -10.66 17.29
C ASP A 123 -9.69 -9.74 17.69
N THR A 124 -10.91 -10.28 17.66
CA THR A 124 -12.15 -9.58 18.02
C THR A 124 -12.67 -10.03 19.37
#